data_AF-A0A1V4RML9-F1
#
_entry.id   AF-A0A1V4RML9-F1
#
_cell.length_a   1.000
_cell.length_b   1.000
_cell.length_c   1.000
_cell.angle_alpha   90.00
_cell.angle_beta   90.00
_cell.angle_gamma   90.00
#
_symmetry.space_group_name_H-M   'P 1'
#
loop_
_entity.id
_entity.type
_entity.pdbx_description
1 polymer ?
#
loop_
_entity_poly.entity_id
_entity_poly.type
_entity_poly.pdbx_seq_one_letter_code
_entity_poly.pdbx_strand_id
1 'polypeptide(L)'
;MKSLFFILSACFTLACSNPFDASISVRYEVTGSAGSVDISFDNGEGGISQMANVSLPWSYTLSADPGDYVYLYAKNREETGTVTVTIYSDGEVFKRATSQGGFVVVSVSGNLE
;
A
#
# COMPACT_ATOMS: atom_id res chain seq x y z
N MET A 1 -25.56 -24.34 -58.63
CA MET A 1 -25.68 -25.07 -57.35
C MET A 1 -24.32 -25.62 -56.94
N LYS A 2 -23.52 -24.84 -56.19
CA LYS A 2 -22.41 -25.32 -55.35
C LYS A 2 -22.23 -24.28 -54.23
N SER A 3 -22.86 -24.53 -53.09
CA SER A 3 -22.70 -23.73 -51.87
C SER A 3 -21.25 -23.85 -51.38
N LEU A 4 -20.58 -22.72 -51.21
CA LEU A 4 -19.28 -22.64 -50.57
C LEU A 4 -19.50 -22.08 -49.16
N PHE A 5 -19.36 -22.94 -48.16
CA PHE A 5 -19.55 -22.61 -46.75
C PHE A 5 -18.43 -21.67 -46.27
N PHE A 6 -18.80 -20.49 -45.78
CA PHE A 6 -17.93 -19.63 -44.97
C PHE A 6 -17.77 -20.28 -43.58
N ILE A 7 -16.58 -20.76 -43.26
CA ILE A 7 -16.25 -21.17 -41.89
C ILE A 7 -15.86 -19.92 -41.11
N LEU A 8 -16.83 -19.40 -40.35
CA LEU A 8 -16.61 -18.36 -39.35
C LEU A 8 -15.86 -18.99 -38.18
N SER A 9 -14.53 -18.87 -38.17
CA SER A 9 -13.70 -19.28 -37.04
C SER A 9 -13.93 -18.32 -35.88
N ALA A 10 -14.86 -18.67 -34.99
CA ALA A 10 -15.04 -18.02 -33.71
C ALA A 10 -13.88 -18.44 -32.79
N CYS A 11 -12.81 -17.64 -32.80
CA CYS A 11 -11.77 -17.73 -31.80
C CYS A 11 -12.36 -17.21 -30.48
N PHE A 12 -12.97 -18.11 -29.71
CA PHE A 12 -13.31 -17.85 -28.30
C PHE A 12 -11.98 -17.71 -27.55
N THR A 13 -11.49 -16.47 -27.44
CA THR A 13 -10.40 -16.15 -26.53
C THR A 13 -10.94 -16.31 -25.11
N LEU A 14 -10.80 -17.51 -24.57
CA LEU A 14 -10.80 -17.73 -23.13
C LEU A 14 -9.70 -16.82 -22.57
N ALA A 15 -10.08 -15.68 -22.02
CA ALA A 15 -9.20 -14.90 -21.17
C ALA A 15 -8.92 -15.77 -19.95
N CYS A 16 -7.81 -16.52 -19.98
CA CYS A 16 -7.22 -17.07 -18.77
C CYS A 16 -6.85 -15.87 -17.89
N SER A 17 -7.66 -15.57 -16.88
CA SER A 17 -7.15 -14.90 -15.69
C SER A 17 -6.07 -15.82 -15.11
N ASN A 18 -4.80 -15.43 -15.19
CA ASN A 18 -3.70 -16.22 -14.65
C ASN A 18 -3.91 -16.32 -13.13
N PRO A 19 -4.14 -17.52 -12.56
CA PRO A 19 -4.34 -17.69 -11.12
C PRO A 19 -3.05 -17.54 -10.31
N PHE A 20 -1.97 -17.05 -10.94
CA PHE A 20 -0.63 -16.88 -10.38
C PHE A 20 -0.25 -15.41 -10.18
N ASP A 21 -1.08 -14.43 -10.59
CA ASP A 21 -0.95 -13.03 -10.17
C ASP A 21 -1.77 -12.81 -8.89
N ALA A 22 -1.37 -13.48 -7.80
CA ALA A 22 -1.93 -13.18 -6.49
C ALA A 22 -1.32 -11.88 -6.00
N SER A 23 -2.03 -10.76 -6.18
CA SER A 23 -1.62 -9.49 -5.62
C SER A 23 -2.05 -9.37 -4.16
N ILE A 24 -1.21 -8.70 -3.38
CA ILE A 24 -1.40 -8.42 -1.95
C ILE A 24 -2.00 -7.01 -1.81
N SER A 25 -3.08 -6.90 -1.03
CA SER A 25 -3.64 -5.60 -0.67
C SER A 25 -2.87 -5.00 0.51
N VAL A 26 -2.06 -3.99 0.24
CA VAL A 26 -1.30 -3.28 1.27
C VAL A 26 -2.03 -2.02 1.67
N ARG A 27 -2.25 -1.83 2.98
CA ARG A 27 -2.77 -0.58 3.53
C ARG A 27 -1.79 0.03 4.51
N TYR A 28 -1.41 1.26 4.25
CA TYR A 28 -0.69 2.10 5.20
C TYR A 28 -1.67 2.90 6.03
N GLU A 29 -1.37 3.03 7.31
CA GLU A 29 -2.16 3.79 8.25
C GLU A 29 -1.25 4.53 9.22
N VAL A 30 -1.52 5.82 9.41
CA VAL A 30 -0.90 6.64 10.45
C VAL A 30 -2.01 7.14 11.37
N THR A 31 -1.90 6.85 12.66
CA THR A 31 -2.81 7.29 13.72
C THR A 31 -2.03 7.89 14.88
N GLY A 32 -2.72 8.53 15.82
CA GLY A 32 -2.10 9.08 17.02
C GLY A 32 -2.76 10.38 17.46
N SER A 33 -2.15 11.03 18.44
CA SER A 33 -2.64 12.29 19.00
C SER A 33 -1.90 13.53 18.49
N ALA A 34 -0.88 13.38 17.64
CA ALA A 34 -0.24 14.51 16.98
C ALA A 34 -1.24 15.23 16.05
N GLY A 35 -1.28 16.57 16.12
CA GLY A 35 -2.19 17.38 15.31
C GLY A 35 -1.81 17.41 13.82
N SER A 36 -0.51 17.33 13.52
CA SER A 36 0.02 17.24 12.17
C SER A 36 1.29 16.39 12.11
N VAL A 37 1.49 15.70 10.99
CA VAL A 37 2.67 14.87 10.73
C VAL A 37 3.24 15.11 9.32
N ASP A 38 4.52 14.79 9.15
CA ASP A 38 5.10 14.52 7.83
C ASP A 38 5.12 13.00 7.61
N ILE A 39 4.74 12.53 6.42
CA ILE A 39 4.63 11.10 6.07
C ILE A 39 5.50 10.83 4.85
N SER A 40 6.28 9.74 4.90
CA SER A 40 7.01 9.19 3.75
C SER A 40 6.64 7.72 3.60
N PHE A 41 6.31 7.27 2.39
CA PHE A 41 5.87 5.91 2.15
C PHE A 41 6.29 5.42 0.76
N ASP A 42 6.49 4.11 0.64
CA ASP A 42 6.64 3.46 -0.67
C ASP A 42 5.35 3.60 -1.48
N ASN A 43 5.42 4.07 -2.72
CA ASN A 43 4.22 4.40 -3.50
C ASN A 43 3.70 3.25 -4.39
N GLY A 44 4.33 2.07 -4.36
CA GLY A 44 4.00 0.94 -5.24
C GLY A 44 4.41 1.13 -6.70
N GLU A 45 5.07 2.25 -7.04
CA GLU A 45 5.53 2.58 -8.39
C GLU A 45 7.07 2.61 -8.49
N GLY A 46 7.75 1.97 -7.53
CA GLY A 46 9.21 1.92 -7.43
C GLY A 46 9.85 3.18 -6.82
N GLY A 47 9.06 4.03 -6.15
CA GLY A 47 9.54 5.27 -5.54
C GLY A 47 8.98 5.53 -4.14
N ILE A 48 9.48 6.60 -3.52
CA ILE A 48 8.99 7.11 -2.23
C ILE A 48 8.20 8.40 -2.47
N SER A 49 6.96 8.42 -1.99
CA SER A 49 6.15 9.64 -1.92
C SER A 49 6.28 10.28 -0.54
N GLN A 50 6.21 11.62 -0.50
CA GLN A 50 6.26 12.40 0.74
C GLN A 50 5.11 13.41 0.81
N MET A 51 4.53 13.54 2.01
CA MET A 51 3.47 14.49 2.31
C MET A 51 3.82 15.24 3.59
N ALA A 52 3.67 16.55 3.58
CA ALA A 52 3.91 17.40 4.76
C ALA A 52 2.59 17.91 5.33
N ASN A 53 2.58 18.19 6.64
CA ASN A 53 1.45 18.79 7.34
C ASN A 53 0.12 18.02 7.17
N VAL A 54 0.17 16.69 7.29
CA VAL A 54 -0.98 15.80 7.19
C VAL A 54 -1.67 15.67 8.55
N SER A 55 -2.98 15.86 8.59
CA SER A 55 -3.79 15.58 9.80
C SER A 55 -4.04 14.07 9.96
N LEU A 56 -4.07 13.61 11.21
CA LEU A 56 -4.36 12.21 11.55
C LEU A 56 -5.86 12.00 11.86
N PRO A 57 -6.43 10.82 11.56
CA PRO A 57 -5.78 9.66 10.94
C PRO A 57 -5.61 9.82 9.42
N TRP A 58 -4.59 9.14 8.87
CA TRP A 58 -4.33 9.07 7.43
C TRP A 58 -4.19 7.62 7.00
N SER A 59 -4.63 7.30 5.78
CA SER A 59 -4.46 5.98 5.18
C SER A 59 -4.22 6.05 3.68
N TYR A 60 -3.48 5.08 3.16
CA TYR A 60 -3.23 4.87 1.74
C TYR A 60 -3.26 3.38 1.41
N THR A 61 -3.73 2.99 0.24
CA THR A 61 -3.83 1.58 -0.17
C THR A 61 -3.22 1.41 -1.55
N LEU A 62 -2.42 0.36 -1.70
CA LEU A 62 -1.83 -0.05 -2.97
C LEU A 62 -1.99 -1.57 -3.17
N SER A 63 -1.81 -2.00 -4.41
CA SER A 63 -1.62 -3.41 -4.75
C SER A 63 -0.13 -3.66 -4.92
N ALA A 64 0.39 -4.73 -4.32
CA ALA A 64 1.79 -5.13 -4.42
C ALA A 64 1.86 -6.64 -4.72
N ASP A 65 3.04 -7.11 -5.07
CA ASP A 65 3.30 -8.53 -5.31
C ASP A 65 4.06 -9.17 -4.14
N PRO A 66 3.94 -10.49 -3.93
CA PRO A 66 4.77 -11.21 -2.97
C PRO A 66 6.27 -10.95 -3.20
N GLY A 67 7.00 -10.63 -2.14
CA GLY A 67 8.40 -10.24 -2.19
C GLY A 67 8.66 -8.74 -2.38
N ASP A 68 7.65 -7.94 -2.69
CA ASP A 68 7.80 -6.49 -2.77
C ASP A 68 8.17 -5.89 -1.41
N TYR A 69 9.03 -4.87 -1.45
CA TYR A 69 9.41 -4.11 -0.27
C TYR A 69 8.41 -2.99 0.00
N VAL A 70 7.93 -2.91 1.24
CA VAL A 70 7.03 -1.85 1.69
C VAL A 70 7.66 -1.04 2.83
N TYR A 71 7.38 0.26 2.87
CA TYR A 71 7.93 1.19 3.86
C TYR A 71 6.92 2.26 4.23
N LEU A 72 6.84 2.57 5.52
CA LEU A 72 6.04 3.65 6.07
C LEU A 72 6.80 4.37 7.18
N TYR A 73 6.84 5.69 7.09
CA TYR A 73 7.47 6.59 8.05
C TYR A 73 6.53 7.75 8.37
N ALA A 74 6.54 8.18 9.63
CA ALA A 74 5.87 9.39 10.06
C ALA A 74 6.71 10.15 11.09
N LYS A 75 6.62 11.49 11.02
CA LYS A 75 7.25 12.42 11.96
C LYS A 75 6.20 13.33 12.57
N ASN A 76 6.16 13.40 13.90
CA ASN A 76 5.38 14.41 14.61
C ASN A 76 5.94 15.81 14.30
N ARG A 77 5.08 16.79 14.04
CA ARG A 77 5.49 18.20 13.86
C ARG A 77 5.24 19.06 15.10
N GLU A 78 4.58 18.49 16.10
CA GLU A 78 4.19 19.19 17.32
C GLU A 78 5.16 18.90 18.47
N GLU A 79 5.10 19.73 19.52
CA GLU A 79 5.90 19.61 20.75
C GLU A 79 5.51 18.40 21.62
N THR A 80 4.34 17.81 21.39
CA THR A 80 3.84 16.62 22.09
C THR A 80 3.00 15.76 21.17
N GLY A 81 2.70 14.53 21.59
CA GLY A 81 1.75 13.65 20.91
C GLY A 81 2.28 12.24 20.71
N THR A 82 1.41 11.38 20.18
CA THR A 82 1.75 10.03 19.75
C THR A 82 1.62 9.91 18.23
N VAL A 83 2.46 9.07 17.65
CA VAL A 83 2.36 8.68 16.23
C VAL A 83 2.54 7.17 16.16
N THR A 84 1.56 6.49 15.57
CA THR A 84 1.56 5.05 15.30
C THR A 84 1.48 4.85 13.80
N VAL A 85 2.42 4.09 13.26
CA VAL A 85 2.42 3.66 11.85
C VAL A 85 2.06 2.18 11.81
N THR A 86 1.17 1.80 10.91
CA THR A 86 0.81 0.41 10.65
C THR A 86 0.82 0.14 9.15
N ILE A 87 1.47 -0.96 8.76
CA ILE A 87 1.31 -1.57 7.45
C ILE A 87 0.43 -2.81 7.65
N TYR A 88 -0.66 -2.88 6.89
CA TYR A 88 -1.50 -4.07 6.80
C TYR A 88 -1.23 -4.80 5.49
N SER A 89 -1.25 -6.14 5.52
CA SER A 89 -1.20 -7.04 4.37
C SER A 89 -2.48 -7.87 4.36
N ASP A 90 -3.29 -7.76 3.32
CA ASP A 90 -4.60 -8.42 3.19
C ASP A 90 -5.52 -8.23 4.41
N GLY A 91 -5.45 -7.04 5.00
CA GLY A 91 -6.23 -6.66 6.18
C GLY A 91 -5.64 -7.08 7.52
N GLU A 92 -4.59 -7.92 7.53
CA GLU A 92 -3.87 -8.31 8.75
C GLU A 92 -2.71 -7.35 9.04
N VAL A 93 -2.34 -7.18 10.31
CA VAL A 93 -1.22 -6.31 10.69
C VAL A 93 0.09 -6.97 10.28
N PHE A 94 0.78 -6.39 9.31
CA PHE A 94 2.11 -6.84 8.88
C PHE A 94 3.22 -6.25 9.76
N LYS A 95 3.23 -4.92 9.90
CA LYS A 95 4.18 -4.21 10.78
C LYS A 95 3.49 -3.06 11.50
N ARG A 96 3.89 -2.82 12.75
CA ARG A 96 3.39 -1.70 13.56
C ARG A 96 4.48 -1.19 14.49
N ALA A 97 4.54 0.13 14.64
CA ALA A 97 5.37 0.79 15.66
C ALA A 97 4.71 2.08 16.13
N THR A 98 5.04 2.49 17.35
CA THR A 98 4.54 3.72 17.98
C THR A 98 5.69 4.49 18.60
N SER A 99 5.70 5.81 18.42
CA SER A 99 6.56 6.75 19.12
C SER A 99 5.72 7.80 19.86
N GLN A 100 6.24 8.32 20.96
CA GLN A 100 5.59 9.34 21.79
C GLN A 100 6.57 10.45 22.16
N GLY A 101 6.13 11.70 21.99
CA GLY A 101 6.91 12.90 22.31
C GLY A 101 6.79 13.96 21.22
N GLY A 102 7.39 15.12 21.47
CA GLY A 102 7.53 16.16 20.46
C GLY A 102 8.53 15.76 19.39
N PHE A 103 8.22 16.09 18.13
CA PHE A 103 9.11 15.89 16.98
C PHE A 103 9.64 14.45 16.76
N VAL A 104 9.03 13.47 17.43
CA VAL A 104 9.45 12.07 17.32
C VAL A 104 9.20 11.51 15.93
N VAL A 105 10.00 10.52 15.58
CA VAL A 105 9.89 9.78 14.32
C VAL A 105 9.55 8.33 14.60
N VAL A 106 8.86 7.70 13.66
CA VAL A 106 8.56 6.27 13.71
C VAL A 106 8.53 5.71 12.28
N SER A 107 9.03 4.50 12.08
CA SER A 107 8.95 3.82 10.79
C SER A 107 8.88 2.31 10.92
N VAL A 108 8.33 1.69 9.90
CA VAL A 108 8.28 0.23 9.71
C VAL A 108 8.53 -0.11 8.24
N SER A 109 9.08 -1.29 8.00
CA SER A 109 9.23 -1.85 6.66
C SER A 109 9.37 -3.36 6.68
N GLY A 110 9.30 -3.97 5.50
CA GLY A 110 9.55 -5.39 5.28
C GLY A 110 9.28 -5.78 3.84
N ASN A 111 9.67 -7.01 3.47
CA ASN A 111 9.25 -7.63 2.22
C ASN A 111 7.95 -8.42 2.50
N LEU A 112 6.98 -8.35 1.60
CA LEU A 112 5.74 -9.09 1.70
C LEU A 112 5.96 -10.59 1.45
N GLU A 113 5.14 -11.44 2.09
CA GLU A 113 5.20 -12.91 1.97
C GLU A 113 4.16 -13.46 1.00
#